data_AF-A0A3D0KBQ4-F1
#
_entry.id   AF-A0A3D0KBQ4-F1
#
_cell.length_a   1.000
_cell.length_b   1.000
_cell.length_c   1.000
_cell.angle_alpha   90.00
_cell.angle_beta   90.00
_cell.angle_gamma   90.00
#
_symmetry.space_group_name_H-M   'P 1'
#
loop_
_entity.id
_entity.type
_entity.pdbx_description
1 polymer ?
#
loop_
_entity_poly.entity_id
_entity_poly.type
_entity_poly.pdbx_seq_one_letter_code
_entity_poly.pdbx_strand_id
1 'polypeptide(L)'
;MLKLIERLGPIDESTASDTLTLPFELRIRGRLKAQSDSGRELGLFLDRGPVLRDGEGLKAESGEVVRVCAAIEPVVTARVSTGLPLARLAYHLGNRHVQLALGEDEQGGWVRFPPDHVLEELAELLGATLEHHNATFDPEPGAYNQVGGGHSHSHGHAHSHDHDHDHDHDHDHDHAHEHHHAH
;
A
#
# COMPACT_ATOMS: atom_id res chain seq x y z
N MET A 1 -3.63 -4.18 30.21
CA MET A 1 -3.53 -3.74 28.81
C MET A 1 -3.47 -2.21 28.74
N LEU A 2 -2.36 -1.66 28.23
CA LEU A 2 -2.16 -0.23 27.96
C LEU A 2 -2.80 0.13 26.61
N LYS A 3 -3.58 1.23 26.55
CA LYS A 3 -4.27 1.65 25.32
C LYS A 3 -3.54 2.77 24.62
N LEU A 4 -3.12 2.53 23.38
CA LEU A 4 -2.48 3.49 22.49
C LEU A 4 -3.55 4.17 21.62
N ILE A 5 -3.67 5.49 21.72
CA ILE A 5 -4.82 6.24 21.18
C ILE A 5 -4.43 7.37 20.21
N GLU A 6 -3.17 7.80 20.21
CA GLU A 6 -2.72 8.96 19.44
C GLU A 6 -1.40 8.65 18.73
N ARG A 7 -1.29 9.11 17.47
CA ARG A 7 -0.06 9.04 16.66
C ARG A 7 0.74 10.32 16.85
N LEU A 8 2.00 10.21 17.23
CA LEU A 8 2.91 11.34 17.43
C LEU A 8 3.78 11.64 16.20
N GLY A 9 3.80 10.75 15.20
CA GLY A 9 4.77 10.79 14.11
C GLY A 9 6.16 10.30 14.55
N PRO A 10 7.22 10.53 13.76
CA PRO A 10 8.57 10.11 14.11
C PRO A 10 9.05 10.70 15.44
N ILE A 11 9.63 9.86 16.30
CA ILE A 11 10.19 10.27 17.59
C ILE A 11 11.61 9.74 17.77
N ASP A 12 12.40 10.45 18.58
CA ASP A 12 13.69 9.96 19.05
C ASP A 12 13.51 8.77 20.00
N GLU A 13 14.42 7.80 19.93
CA GLU A 13 14.40 6.58 20.75
C GLU A 13 14.34 6.90 22.26
N SER A 14 15.01 7.96 22.71
CA SER A 14 15.02 8.38 24.12
C SER A 14 13.67 8.87 24.64
N THR A 15 12.72 9.17 23.74
CA THR A 15 11.39 9.66 24.10
C THR A 15 10.44 8.51 24.44
N ALA A 16 10.72 7.30 23.95
CA ALA A 16 9.86 6.14 24.14
C ALA A 16 10.19 5.42 25.44
N SER A 17 9.16 5.05 26.18
CA SER A 17 9.29 4.23 27.39
C SER A 17 9.34 2.73 27.07
N ASP A 18 8.90 2.34 25.88
CA ASP A 18 8.86 0.96 25.39
C ASP A 18 8.81 0.94 23.85
N THR A 19 8.97 -0.23 23.25
CA THR A 19 8.87 -0.43 21.81
C THR A 19 7.80 -1.47 21.45
N LEU A 20 7.27 -1.36 20.24
CA LEU A 20 6.31 -2.28 19.67
C LEU A 20 6.78 -2.70 18.28
N THR A 21 7.37 -3.89 18.21
CA THR A 21 7.84 -4.47 16.95
C THR A 21 6.69 -5.16 16.23
N LEU A 22 6.36 -4.72 15.02
CA LEU A 22 5.25 -5.27 14.23
C LEU A 22 5.62 -5.51 12.76
N PRO A 23 5.15 -6.63 12.17
CA PRO A 23 5.23 -6.86 10.73
C PRO A 23 4.33 -5.89 9.97
N PHE A 24 4.58 -5.70 8.67
CA PHE A 24 3.87 -4.72 7.85
C PHE A 24 2.34 -4.91 7.91
N GLU A 25 1.84 -6.15 7.82
CA GLU A 25 0.40 -6.47 7.85
C GLU A 25 -0.32 -6.07 9.15
N LEU A 26 0.43 -5.91 10.24
CA LEU A 26 -0.11 -5.43 11.52
C LEU A 26 0.03 -3.91 11.65
N ARG A 27 1.09 -3.32 11.07
CA ARG A 27 1.31 -1.86 11.06
C ARG A 27 0.25 -1.09 10.26
N ILE A 28 -0.46 -1.74 9.34
CA ILE A 28 -1.61 -1.14 8.64
C ILE A 28 -2.90 -1.08 9.48
N ARG A 29 -2.95 -1.75 10.65
CA ARG A 29 -4.17 -1.87 11.46
C ARG A 29 -4.21 -0.79 12.55
N GLY A 30 -5.21 0.08 12.50
CA GLY A 30 -5.45 1.06 13.57
C GLY A 30 -6.02 0.46 14.85
N ARG A 31 -6.64 -0.74 14.77
CA ARG A 31 -7.16 -1.48 15.91
C ARG A 31 -6.54 -2.87 15.97
N LEU A 32 -5.77 -3.13 17.02
CA LEU A 32 -4.99 -4.35 17.19
C LEU A 32 -4.73 -4.60 18.68
N LYS A 33 -4.84 -5.85 19.14
CA LYS A 33 -4.23 -6.27 20.40
C LYS A 33 -2.82 -6.76 20.11
N ALA A 34 -1.84 -6.25 20.83
CA ALA A 34 -0.44 -6.58 20.64
C ALA A 34 0.26 -6.72 22.00
N GLN A 35 1.53 -7.10 21.97
CA GLN A 35 2.41 -7.10 23.12
C GLN A 35 3.61 -6.21 22.80
N SER A 36 4.02 -5.37 23.73
CA SER A 36 5.26 -4.60 23.58
C SER A 36 6.47 -5.51 23.70
N ASP A 37 7.64 -5.00 23.32
CA ASP A 37 8.89 -5.77 23.37
C ASP A 37 9.33 -6.04 24.83
N SER A 38 8.84 -5.25 25.80
CA SER A 38 8.98 -5.54 27.24
C SER A 38 7.98 -6.58 27.79
N GLY A 39 7.08 -7.11 26.96
CA GLY A 39 6.09 -8.12 27.33
C GLY A 39 4.76 -7.56 27.86
N ARG A 40 4.55 -6.23 27.82
CA ARG A 40 3.31 -5.60 28.30
C ARG A 40 2.19 -5.73 27.26
N GLU A 41 0.99 -6.08 27.69
CA GLU A 41 -0.18 -6.10 26.81
C GLU A 41 -0.55 -4.67 26.34
N LEU A 42 -0.67 -4.50 25.02
CA LEU A 42 -1.04 -3.26 24.35
C LEU A 42 -2.35 -3.42 23.56
N GLY A 43 -3.12 -2.35 23.47
CA GLY A 43 -4.26 -2.23 22.56
C GLY A 43 -4.16 -0.96 21.75
N LEU A 44 -4.08 -1.08 20.43
CA LEU A 44 -4.12 0.04 19.49
C LEU A 44 -5.60 0.41 19.27
N PHE A 45 -5.92 1.68 19.46
CA PHE A 45 -7.24 2.28 19.23
C PHE A 45 -7.08 3.58 18.46
N LEU A 46 -6.44 3.47 17.30
CA LEU A 46 -6.15 4.60 16.43
C LEU A 46 -7.28 4.77 15.41
N ASP A 47 -7.53 6.01 15.02
CA ASP A 47 -8.35 6.30 13.86
C ASP A 47 -7.76 5.69 12.58
N ARG A 48 -8.62 5.50 11.58
CA ARG A 48 -8.17 5.06 10.26
C ARG A 48 -7.16 6.08 9.74
N GLY A 49 -5.97 5.60 9.42
CA GLY A 49 -4.86 6.48 9.08
C GLY A 49 -3.78 5.73 8.31
N PRO A 50 -2.62 6.37 8.08
CA PRO A 50 -1.51 5.78 7.35
C PRO A 50 -0.96 4.54 8.07
N VAL A 51 -0.11 3.80 7.36
CA VAL A 51 0.70 2.71 7.94
C VAL A 51 1.54 3.28 9.09
N LEU A 52 1.65 2.53 10.19
CA LEU A 52 2.59 2.85 11.27
C LEU A 52 4.02 2.63 10.79
N ARG A 53 4.79 3.69 10.60
CA ARG A 53 6.18 3.61 10.09
C ARG A 53 7.17 3.24 11.19
N ASP A 54 8.33 2.73 10.77
CA ASP A 54 9.43 2.57 11.72
C ASP A 54 9.77 3.92 12.35
N GLY A 55 9.91 3.94 13.67
CA GLY A 55 10.22 5.14 14.43
C GLY A 55 9.06 6.05 14.78
N GLU A 56 7.83 5.71 14.38
CA GLU A 56 6.67 6.47 14.85
C GLU A 56 6.38 6.23 16.34
N GLY A 57 6.02 7.29 17.04
CA GLY A 57 5.55 7.25 18.43
C GLY A 57 4.04 7.08 18.52
N LEU A 58 3.61 6.22 19.43
CA LEU A 58 2.22 6.04 19.83
C LEU A 58 2.06 6.42 21.30
N LYS A 59 1.14 7.35 21.57
CA LYS A 59 0.86 7.81 22.92
C LYS A 59 -0.31 7.05 23.53
N ALA A 60 -0.14 6.64 24.77
CA ALA A 60 -1.15 5.97 25.55
C ALA A 60 -2.08 6.96 26.27
N GLU A 61 -3.25 6.47 26.71
CA GLU A 61 -4.14 7.22 27.62
C GLU A 61 -3.45 7.67 28.91
N SER A 62 -2.44 6.92 29.39
CA SER A 62 -1.62 7.27 30.56
C SER A 62 -0.61 8.38 30.29
N GLY A 63 -0.37 8.75 29.03
CA GLY A 63 0.69 9.66 28.59
C GLY A 63 2.01 8.96 28.25
N GLU A 64 2.16 7.65 28.52
CA GLU A 64 3.32 6.87 28.09
C GLU A 64 3.44 6.82 26.57
N VAL A 65 4.67 6.70 26.06
CA VAL A 65 4.96 6.70 24.63
C VAL A 65 5.64 5.38 24.24
N VAL A 66 5.09 4.72 23.24
CA VAL A 66 5.64 3.48 22.67
C VAL A 66 6.12 3.75 21.25
N ARG A 67 7.38 3.45 20.92
CA ARG A 67 7.91 3.58 19.55
C ARG A 67 7.61 2.33 18.74
N VAL A 68 7.12 2.51 17.51
CA VAL A 68 6.91 1.42 16.56
C VAL A 68 8.23 1.04 15.92
N CYS A 69 8.50 -0.27 15.84
CA CYS A 69 9.63 -0.82 15.11
C CYS A 69 9.10 -1.74 14.00
N ALA A 70 9.67 -1.65 12.80
CA ALA A 70 9.38 -2.61 11.73
C ALA A 70 10.01 -3.96 12.11
N ALA A 71 9.20 -5.03 12.09
CA ALA A 71 9.71 -6.36 12.33
C ALA A 71 10.63 -6.83 11.19
N ILE A 72 11.59 -7.69 11.54
CA ILE A 72 12.31 -8.50 10.57
C ILE A 72 11.35 -9.58 10.07
N GLU A 73 11.05 -9.57 8.77
CA GLU A 73 10.11 -10.50 8.14
C GLU A 73 10.67 -11.06 6.83
N PRO A 74 10.15 -12.21 6.34
CA PRO A 74 10.57 -12.77 5.07
C PRO A 74 10.28 -11.83 3.92
N VAL A 75 11.30 -11.57 3.10
CA VAL A 75 11.22 -10.67 1.95
C VAL A 75 12.04 -11.21 0.77
N VAL A 76 11.69 -10.74 -0.41
CA VAL A 76 12.49 -10.89 -1.63
C VAL A 76 13.00 -9.52 -2.02
N THR A 77 14.32 -9.40 -2.19
CA THR A 77 14.97 -8.20 -2.72
C THR A 77 15.41 -8.47 -4.15
N ALA A 78 14.84 -7.71 -5.09
CA ALA A 78 15.15 -7.77 -6.50
C ALA A 78 16.13 -6.65 -6.88
N ARG A 79 17.21 -7.01 -7.59
CA ARG A 79 18.26 -6.09 -8.03
C ARG A 79 18.45 -6.16 -9.53
N VAL A 80 18.61 -5.01 -10.15
CA VAL A 80 18.94 -4.85 -11.57
C VAL A 80 19.79 -3.60 -11.73
N SER A 81 20.47 -3.42 -12.86
CA SER A 81 21.24 -2.21 -13.15
C SER A 81 20.44 -0.93 -12.89
N THR A 82 21.08 0.06 -12.27
CA THR A 82 20.46 1.34 -11.93
C THR A 82 20.03 2.12 -13.18
N GLY A 83 19.16 3.12 -13.00
CA GLY A 83 18.59 3.91 -14.09
C GLY A 83 17.34 3.28 -14.69
N LEU A 84 17.26 3.21 -16.02
CA LEU A 84 16.07 2.75 -16.73
C LEU A 84 15.64 1.30 -16.38
N PRO A 85 16.54 0.32 -16.20
CA PRO A 85 16.13 -1.04 -15.84
C PRO A 85 15.44 -1.09 -14.47
N LEU A 86 16.00 -0.45 -13.45
CA LEU A 86 15.38 -0.35 -12.11
C LEU A 86 14.03 0.38 -12.16
N ALA A 87 13.94 1.45 -12.94
CA ALA A 87 12.67 2.17 -13.13
C ALA A 87 11.60 1.28 -13.80
N ARG A 88 11.97 0.47 -14.80
CA ARG A 88 11.05 -0.50 -15.43
C ARG A 88 10.61 -1.59 -14.45
N LEU A 89 11.54 -2.10 -13.64
CA LEU A 89 11.24 -3.09 -12.60
C LEU A 89 10.21 -2.55 -11.60
N ALA A 90 10.48 -1.38 -11.01
CA ALA A 90 9.58 -0.73 -10.07
C ALA A 90 8.21 -0.40 -10.71
N TYR A 91 8.20 0.06 -11.95
CA TYR A 91 6.96 0.35 -12.70
C TYR A 91 6.09 -0.89 -12.91
N HIS A 92 6.66 -1.98 -13.43
CA HIS A 92 5.90 -3.20 -13.74
C HIS A 92 5.42 -3.93 -12.48
N LEU A 93 6.21 -3.94 -11.40
CA LEU A 93 5.77 -4.45 -10.10
C LEU A 93 4.68 -3.54 -9.48
N GLY A 94 4.87 -2.22 -9.53
CA GLY A 94 3.91 -1.25 -8.99
C GLY A 94 2.56 -1.27 -9.71
N ASN A 95 2.54 -1.51 -11.03
CA ASN A 95 1.33 -1.69 -11.83
C ASN A 95 0.46 -2.89 -11.41
N ARG A 96 0.97 -3.76 -10.53
CA ARG A 96 0.21 -4.88 -9.95
C ARG A 96 -0.40 -4.54 -8.59
N HIS A 97 -0.32 -3.28 -8.17
CA HIS A 97 -0.80 -2.79 -6.87
C HIS A 97 -0.16 -3.50 -5.67
N VAL A 98 1.09 -3.94 -5.83
CA VAL A 98 1.89 -4.57 -4.77
C VAL A 98 2.58 -3.49 -3.94
N GLN A 99 2.72 -3.73 -2.63
CA GLN A 99 3.52 -2.89 -1.76
C GLN A 99 5.01 -3.14 -2.04
N LEU A 100 5.75 -2.08 -2.38
CA LEU A 100 7.17 -2.17 -2.71
C LEU A 100 7.97 -1.27 -1.77
N ALA A 101 8.99 -1.83 -1.13
CA ALA A 101 10.03 -1.03 -0.50
C ALA A 101 11.12 -0.75 -1.53
N LEU A 102 11.58 0.50 -1.56
CA LEU A 102 12.67 0.94 -2.43
C LEU A 102 13.83 1.39 -1.54
N GLY A 103 15.05 1.15 -2.00
CA GLY A 103 16.22 1.66 -1.30
C GLY A 103 17.49 1.44 -2.10
N GLU A 104 18.61 1.79 -1.47
CA GLU A 104 19.94 1.68 -2.04
C GLU A 104 20.92 1.25 -0.94
N ASP A 105 21.92 0.47 -1.31
CA ASP A 105 23.05 0.10 -0.47
C ASP A 105 24.33 0.01 -1.31
N GLU A 106 25.39 -0.59 -0.77
CA GLU A 106 26.69 -0.74 -1.45
C GLU A 106 26.60 -1.48 -2.80
N GLN A 107 25.55 -2.27 -3.02
CA GLN A 107 25.31 -3.00 -4.27
C GLN A 107 24.43 -2.22 -5.27
N GLY A 108 23.98 -1.02 -4.90
CA GLY A 108 23.11 -0.15 -5.68
C GLY A 108 21.64 -0.22 -5.28
N GLY A 109 20.78 0.34 -6.13
CA GLY A 109 19.34 0.41 -5.90
C GLY A 109 18.63 -0.95 -5.96
N TRP A 110 17.59 -1.12 -5.14
CA TRP A 110 16.81 -2.35 -5.05
C TRP A 110 15.31 -2.10 -4.90
N VAL A 111 14.52 -3.12 -5.27
CA VAL A 111 13.07 -3.21 -5.00
C VAL A 111 12.83 -4.42 -4.12
N ARG A 112 12.08 -4.27 -3.03
CA ARG A 112 11.78 -5.35 -2.09
C ARG A 112 10.28 -5.54 -1.93
N PHE A 113 9.85 -6.78 -1.81
CA PHE A 113 8.46 -7.19 -1.65
C PHE A 113 8.36 -8.51 -0.85
N PRO A 114 7.18 -8.88 -0.30
CA PRO A 114 6.99 -10.18 0.33
C PRO A 114 7.14 -11.34 -0.67
N PRO A 115 7.56 -12.54 -0.26
CA PRO A 115 7.68 -13.70 -1.17
C PRO A 115 6.38 -13.99 -1.93
N ASP A 116 6.48 -14.02 -3.26
CA ASP A 116 5.36 -14.26 -4.18
C ASP A 116 5.92 -14.73 -5.52
N HIS A 117 5.66 -16.00 -5.85
CA HIS A 117 6.18 -16.64 -7.06
C HIS A 117 5.85 -15.89 -8.36
N VAL A 118 4.68 -15.24 -8.46
CA VAL A 118 4.28 -14.51 -9.69
C VAL A 118 5.09 -13.22 -9.84
N LEU A 119 5.37 -12.54 -8.72
CA LEU A 119 6.18 -11.32 -8.72
C LEU A 119 7.66 -11.63 -8.94
N GLU A 120 8.12 -12.74 -8.37
CA GLU A 120 9.48 -13.25 -8.56
C GLU A 120 9.74 -13.59 -10.03
N GLU A 121 8.86 -14.39 -10.66
CA GLU A 121 8.96 -14.72 -12.08
C GLU A 121 8.94 -13.46 -12.98
N LEU A 122 8.11 -12.46 -12.64
CA LEU A 122 8.10 -11.19 -13.35
C LEU A 122 9.43 -10.44 -13.19
N ALA A 123 9.96 -10.36 -11.98
CA ALA A 123 11.20 -9.64 -11.69
C ALA A 123 12.38 -10.29 -12.44
N GLU A 124 12.46 -11.62 -12.46
CA GLU A 124 13.44 -12.37 -13.24
C GLU A 124 13.28 -12.14 -14.75
N LEU A 125 12.04 -12.13 -15.27
CA LEU A 125 11.76 -11.82 -16.68
C LEU A 125 12.23 -10.40 -17.06
N LEU A 126 12.23 -9.47 -16.12
CA LEU A 126 12.73 -8.11 -16.28
C LEU A 126 14.25 -7.98 -16.08
N GLY A 127 14.93 -9.10 -15.84
CA GLY A 127 16.38 -9.19 -15.68
C GLY A 127 16.88 -8.92 -14.26
N ALA A 128 16.01 -9.02 -13.25
CA ALA A 128 16.42 -8.85 -11.87
C ALA A 128 17.04 -10.14 -11.31
N THR A 129 18.05 -9.99 -10.45
CA THR A 129 18.51 -11.06 -9.54
C THR A 129 17.73 -10.98 -8.23
N LEU A 130 17.29 -12.12 -7.72
CA LEU A 130 16.47 -12.21 -6.51
C LEU A 130 17.30 -12.72 -5.33
N GLU A 131 17.07 -12.12 -4.17
CA GLU A 131 17.60 -12.55 -2.88
C GLU A 131 16.45 -12.76 -1.90
N HIS A 132 16.32 -13.98 -1.40
CA HIS A 132 15.39 -14.35 -0.33
C HIS A 132 16.09 -14.21 1.02
N HIS A 133 15.59 -13.34 1.88
CA HIS A 133 16.18 -13.12 3.19
C HIS A 133 15.16 -12.55 4.19
N ASN A 134 15.61 -12.32 5.42
CA ASN A 134 14.81 -11.69 6.46
C ASN A 134 15.31 -10.27 6.69
N ALA A 135 14.44 -9.29 6.47
CA ALA A 135 14.77 -7.89 6.71
C ALA A 135 13.51 -7.10 7.11
N THR A 136 13.71 -5.86 7.54
CA THR A 136 12.58 -4.96 7.71
C THR A 136 11.95 -4.63 6.35
N PHE A 137 10.63 -4.55 6.33
CA PHE A 137 9.86 -4.23 5.15
C PHE A 137 8.98 -3.01 5.40
N ASP A 138 9.44 -1.83 4.97
CA ASP A 138 8.68 -0.58 5.09
C ASP A 138 8.42 0.01 3.69
N PRO A 139 7.34 -0.43 3.02
CA PRO A 139 7.09 -0.10 1.61
C PRO A 139 6.70 1.36 1.40
N GLU A 140 7.02 1.92 0.23
CA GLU A 140 6.66 3.29 -0.14
C GLU A 140 5.14 3.52 -0.02
N PRO A 141 4.70 4.66 0.58
CA PRO A 141 3.28 4.96 0.64
C PRO A 141 2.76 5.22 -0.78
N GLY A 142 1.62 4.62 -1.12
CA GLY A 142 0.92 4.99 -2.36
C GLY A 142 0.67 6.51 -2.40
N ALA A 143 0.91 7.13 -3.55
CA ALA A 143 0.86 8.60 -3.72
C ALA A 143 -0.47 9.23 -3.25
N TYR A 144 -1.57 8.50 -3.33
CA TYR A 144 -2.90 8.98 -2.95
C TYR A 144 -3.22 8.83 -1.46
N ASN A 145 -2.46 8.03 -0.71
CA ASN A 145 -2.63 7.92 0.75
C ASN A 145 -2.18 9.19 1.49
N GLN A 146 -1.35 10.04 0.86
CA GLN A 146 -0.88 11.32 1.39
C GLN A 146 -1.79 12.51 1.04
N VAL A 147 -2.67 12.35 0.02
CA VAL A 147 -3.52 13.44 -0.51
C VAL A 147 -4.93 13.43 0.13
N GLY A 148 -5.29 12.34 0.81
CA GLY A 148 -6.65 12.08 1.32
C GLY A 148 -6.93 12.56 2.74
N GLY A 149 -6.35 13.69 3.17
CA GLY A 149 -6.83 14.41 4.35
C GLY A 149 -8.18 15.07 4.06
N GLY A 150 -9.24 14.27 3.92
CA GLY A 150 -10.61 14.76 3.74
C GLY A 150 -11.41 14.00 2.68
N HIS A 151 -12.53 13.43 3.11
CA HIS A 151 -13.69 13.03 2.29
C HIS A 151 -13.58 11.72 1.49
N SER A 152 -14.05 10.64 2.12
CA SER A 152 -14.65 9.51 1.43
C SER A 152 -15.89 9.97 0.64
N HIS A 153 -15.75 10.18 -0.67
CA HIS A 153 -16.91 10.27 -1.56
C HIS A 153 -17.38 8.86 -1.91
N SER A 154 -18.43 8.44 -1.20
CA SER A 154 -19.36 7.42 -1.66
C SER A 154 -20.02 7.91 -2.95
N HIS A 155 -19.57 7.44 -4.11
CA HIS A 155 -20.36 7.52 -5.33
C HIS A 155 -21.26 6.29 -5.43
N GLY A 156 -22.36 6.34 -4.68
CA GLY A 156 -23.57 5.63 -5.05
C GLY A 156 -24.19 6.35 -6.23
N HIS A 157 -23.93 5.88 -7.45
CA HIS A 157 -24.66 6.34 -8.63
C HIS A 157 -26.06 5.73 -8.64
N ALA A 158 -26.99 6.38 -7.93
CA ALA A 158 -28.41 6.27 -8.20
C ALA A 158 -28.80 7.47 -9.09
N HIS A 159 -28.83 7.26 -10.40
CA HIS A 159 -29.42 8.22 -11.33
C HIS A 159 -30.85 7.78 -11.66
N SER A 160 -31.81 8.27 -10.86
CA SER A 160 -33.19 8.44 -11.32
C SER A 160 -33.34 9.89 -11.77
N HIS A 161 -33.38 10.11 -13.08
CA HIS A 161 -33.89 11.35 -13.65
C HIS A 161 -35.03 11.00 -14.60
N ASP A 162 -36.24 11.12 -14.07
CA ASP A 162 -37.43 11.44 -14.86
C ASP A 162 -37.19 12.80 -15.51
N HIS A 163 -37.18 12.83 -16.83
CA HIS A 163 -37.46 14.03 -17.61
C HIS A 163 -38.21 13.60 -18.88
N ASP A 164 -39.53 13.71 -18.80
CA ASP A 164 -40.41 13.86 -19.96
C ASP A 164 -39.90 15.00 -20.84
N HIS A 165 -39.49 14.67 -22.06
CA HIS A 165 -39.48 15.61 -23.18
C HIS A 165 -39.85 14.86 -24.45
N ASP A 166 -41.14 14.93 -24.76
CA ASP A 166 -41.71 14.73 -26.09
C ASP A 166 -40.97 15.60 -27.10
N HIS A 167 -40.30 14.98 -28.06
CA HIS A 167 -39.97 15.59 -29.34
C HIS A 167 -40.01 14.52 -30.43
N ASP A 168 -41.18 14.44 -31.04
CA ASP A 168 -41.47 13.84 -32.34
C ASP A 168 -40.52 14.43 -33.39
N HIS A 169 -39.66 13.60 -33.98
CA HIS A 169 -39.03 13.88 -35.27
C HIS A 169 -38.81 12.56 -36.02
N ASP A 170 -39.83 12.23 -36.79
CA ASP A 170 -39.83 11.30 -37.91
C ASP A 170 -38.69 11.64 -38.88
N HIS A 171 -37.74 10.71 -39.06
CA HIS A 171 -36.88 10.68 -40.22
C HIS A 171 -36.59 9.23 -40.61
N ASP A 172 -37.49 8.75 -41.47
CA ASP A 172 -37.36 7.59 -42.33
C ASP A 172 -36.06 7.66 -43.15
N HIS A 173 -35.20 6.67 -43.02
CA HIS A 173 -34.16 6.36 -44.01
C HIS A 173 -33.99 4.85 -44.15
N ASP A 174 -34.73 4.31 -45.11
CA ASP A 174 -34.51 3.02 -45.74
C ASP A 174 -33.06 2.88 -46.23
N HIS A 175 -32.37 1.85 -45.73
CA HIS A 175 -31.17 1.31 -46.37
C HIS A 175 -31.37 -0.18 -46.64
N ALA A 176 -31.83 -0.46 -47.86
CA ALA A 176 -31.85 -1.79 -48.44
C ALA A 176 -30.42 -2.32 -48.62
N HIS A 177 -30.14 -3.47 -48.00
CA HIS A 177 -28.97 -4.30 -48.27
C HIS A 177 -29.35 -5.36 -49.31
N GLU A 178 -28.91 -5.19 -50.56
CA GLU A 178 -28.91 -6.28 -51.53
C GLU A 178 -27.63 -7.12 -51.37
N HIS A 179 -27.84 -8.37 -50.97
CA HIS A 179 -26.91 -9.47 -51.14
C HIS A 179 -27.05 -10.00 -52.57
N HIS A 180 -25.94 -10.14 -53.30
CA HIS A 180 -25.89 -11.08 -54.40
C HIS A 180 -24.56 -11.85 -54.44
N HIS A 181 -24.68 -13.17 -54.34
CA HIS A 181 -23.64 -14.15 -54.60
C HIS A 181 -23.64 -14.56 -56.08
N ALA A 182 -22.48 -15.09 -56.49
CA ALA A 182 -22.20 -16.11 -57.50
C ALA A 182 -22.25 -15.73 -58.99
N HIS A 183 -21.09 -15.85 -59.65
CA HIS A 183 -20.75 -17.06 -60.42
C HIS A 183 -19.24 -17.30 -60.45
#